data_AF-A0A7S0Q6E0-F1
#
_entry.id   AF-A0A7S0Q6E0-F1
#
_cell.length_a   1.000
_cell.length_b   1.000
_cell.length_c   1.000
_cell.angle_alpha   90.00
_cell.angle_beta   90.00
_cell.angle_gamma   90.00
#
_symmetry.space_group_name_H-M   'P 1'
#
loop_
_entity.id
_entity.type
_entity.pdbx_description
1 polymer ?
#
loop_
_entity_poly.entity_id
_entity_poly.type
_entity_poly.pdbx_seq_one_letter_code
_entity_poly.pdbx_strand_id
1 'polypeptide(L)'
;ENCVTAVPQHQLVRVPLFSGEDASASHTVTLFKTSEPLWSTWTIAPNYVGFVGFEGDDGMTYTAPLHKSTSRKHRVEFLGDSITAGYCNLCDLSDQRQTQPRPLTAPLGAAAGDSVMEESFELSWANLVCEALGASCHTAAWSGMGMAENCCGGDTLMSDVYQRTLATVPSYQDPHGTIPSNYWDFSMWVPDAVVINLGTNDQLSSRSGLTPLYNSTYLELVLTAAQAYGRDTTFFLACGPMDESYCDPVDWVINKARDAGVQAVFLDQTGFECGCCGHPSSASDKAIAAATSEVIADYMGWDITPS
;
A
#
# COMPACT_ATOMS: atom_id res chain seq x y z
N GLU A 1 35.17 15.34 23.53
CA GLU A 1 34.75 15.82 22.20
C GLU A 1 34.91 14.67 21.20
N ASN A 2 33.97 14.59 20.26
CA ASN A 2 33.98 13.79 19.02
C ASN A 2 33.56 12.31 19.11
N CYS A 3 32.27 12.07 19.32
CA CYS A 3 31.56 10.99 18.62
C CYS A 3 30.87 11.61 17.40
N VAL A 4 31.54 11.60 16.25
CA VAL A 4 30.86 11.75 14.95
C VAL A 4 30.41 10.34 14.58
N THR A 5 29.17 10.01 14.88
CA THR A 5 28.53 8.83 14.30
C THR A 5 28.47 9.03 12.79
N ALA A 6 29.17 8.17 12.06
CA ALA A 6 29.16 8.18 10.60
C ALA A 6 27.70 8.06 10.12
N VAL A 7 27.22 9.12 9.47
CA VAL A 7 26.01 9.06 8.64
C VAL A 7 26.30 8.03 7.54
N PRO A 8 25.44 7.02 7.29
CA PRO A 8 25.65 6.11 6.18
C PRO A 8 25.77 6.93 4.90
N GLN A 9 26.87 6.77 4.15
CA GLN A 9 27.01 7.42 2.85
C GLN A 9 25.84 6.95 1.99
N HIS A 10 24.91 7.86 1.68
CA HIS A 10 23.93 7.62 0.63
C HIS A 10 24.71 7.45 -0.67
N GLN A 11 24.85 6.21 -1.14
CA GLN A 11 25.54 5.94 -2.39
C GLN A 11 24.64 6.40 -3.53
N LEU A 12 25.10 7.40 -4.27
CA LEU A 12 24.47 7.79 -5.53
C LEU A 12 24.64 6.63 -6.53
N VAL A 13 23.53 6.04 -6.95
CA VAL A 13 23.51 4.99 -7.97
C VAL A 13 22.94 5.58 -9.25
N ARG A 14 23.66 5.38 -10.36
CA ARG A 14 23.18 5.70 -11.71
C ARG A 14 22.60 4.43 -12.32
N VAL A 15 21.36 4.49 -12.78
CA VAL A 15 20.66 3.36 -13.40
C VAL A 15 20.37 3.73 -14.85
N PRO A 16 20.96 3.03 -15.84
CA PRO A 16 20.59 3.24 -17.24
C PRO A 16 19.12 2.92 -17.44
N LEU A 17 18.34 3.87 -17.99
CA LEU A 17 16.91 3.69 -18.23
C LEU A 17 16.63 3.20 -19.65
N PHE A 18 17.25 3.79 -20.66
CA PHE A 18 17.14 3.43 -22.07
C PHE A 18 18.33 3.96 -22.86
N SER A 19 18.58 3.44 -24.07
CA SER A 19 19.60 3.96 -25.00
C SER A 19 19.27 3.51 -26.44
N GLY A 20 19.80 4.23 -27.44
CA GLY A 20 19.62 3.89 -28.86
C GLY A 20 18.33 4.41 -29.50
N GLU A 21 17.57 5.22 -28.77
CA GLU A 21 16.35 5.86 -29.27
C GLU A 21 16.65 7.06 -30.18
N ASP A 22 15.68 7.43 -31.03
CA ASP A 22 15.78 8.62 -31.87
C ASP A 22 15.79 9.88 -31.00
N ALA A 23 16.93 10.57 -30.96
CA ALA A 23 17.13 11.79 -30.18
C ALA A 23 16.27 12.98 -30.66
N SER A 24 15.66 12.90 -31.85
CA SER A 24 14.73 13.91 -32.35
C SER A 24 13.27 13.67 -31.91
N ALA A 25 12.97 12.49 -31.34
CA ALA A 25 11.65 12.13 -30.87
C ALA A 25 11.46 12.41 -29.37
N SER A 26 10.20 12.58 -28.95
CA SER A 26 9.84 12.65 -27.53
C SER A 26 9.59 11.26 -26.97
N HIS A 27 10.22 10.97 -25.82
CA HIS A 27 10.12 9.67 -25.14
C HIS A 27 9.44 9.84 -23.79
N THR A 28 8.59 8.88 -23.43
CA THR A 28 7.95 8.85 -22.11
C THR A 28 8.59 7.76 -21.27
N VAL A 29 9.07 8.13 -20.09
CA VAL A 29 9.70 7.21 -19.14
C VAL A 29 8.94 7.28 -17.83
N THR A 30 8.60 6.12 -17.27
CA THR A 30 7.99 5.99 -15.95
C THR A 30 8.88 5.09 -15.12
N LEU A 31 9.32 5.60 -13.97
CA LEU A 31 10.01 4.81 -12.95
C LEU A 31 9.02 4.55 -11.83
N PHE A 32 8.86 3.28 -11.47
CA PHE A 32 7.88 2.85 -10.48
C PHE A 32 8.58 2.04 -9.39
N LYS A 33 8.30 2.35 -8.12
CA LYS A 33 8.80 1.57 -6.99
C LYS A 33 7.87 0.39 -6.78
N THR A 34 8.36 -0.81 -7.06
CA THR A 34 7.56 -2.05 -7.01
C THR A 34 7.58 -2.72 -5.64
N SER A 35 8.52 -2.35 -4.77
CA SER A 35 8.65 -2.90 -3.42
C SER A 35 7.87 -2.10 -2.39
N GLU A 36 7.41 -2.75 -1.33
CA GLU A 36 6.86 -2.12 -0.13
C GLU A 36 7.93 -1.36 0.72
N PRO A 37 7.54 -0.62 1.79
CA PRO A 37 8.47 0.03 2.70
C PRO A 37 9.13 -1.02 3.62
N LEU A 38 10.45 -1.20 3.51
CA LEU A 38 11.20 -2.30 4.14
C LEU A 38 10.76 -3.69 3.65
N TRP A 39 11.72 -4.57 3.33
CA TRP A 39 11.44 -5.96 2.97
C TRP A 39 10.84 -6.70 4.17
N SER A 40 9.54 -6.51 4.37
CA SER A 40 8.68 -7.26 5.27
C SER A 40 9.26 -7.43 6.69
N THR A 41 9.93 -6.39 7.23
CA THR A 41 10.39 -6.37 8.63
C THR A 41 9.47 -5.49 9.46
N TRP A 42 9.17 -5.96 10.68
CA TRP A 42 8.39 -5.28 11.69
C TRP A 42 9.16 -4.16 12.42
N THR A 43 10.49 -4.13 12.25
CA THR A 43 11.32 -3.05 12.79
C THR A 43 11.35 -1.89 11.81
N ILE A 44 10.73 -0.77 12.21
CA ILE A 44 10.79 0.49 11.45
C ILE A 44 12.23 1.00 11.42
N ALA A 45 12.78 1.13 10.23
CA ALA A 45 14.13 1.62 9.99
C ALA A 45 14.19 2.32 8.62
N PRO A 46 14.96 3.41 8.48
CA PRO A 46 15.04 4.14 7.21
C PRO A 46 15.34 3.24 6.02
N ASN A 47 14.38 3.12 5.10
CA ASN A 47 14.52 2.42 3.82
C ASN A 47 13.60 3.08 2.78
N TYR A 48 13.94 4.32 2.46
CA TYR A 48 13.27 5.11 1.44
C TYR A 48 14.26 5.44 0.33
N VAL A 49 13.74 5.64 -0.88
CA VAL A 49 14.55 5.97 -2.05
C VAL A 49 14.50 7.48 -2.27
N GLY A 50 15.67 8.09 -2.44
CA GLY A 50 15.78 9.47 -2.91
C GLY A 50 15.96 9.51 -4.42
N PHE A 51 15.17 10.33 -5.11
CA PHE A 51 15.36 10.63 -6.52
C PHE A 51 16.09 11.96 -6.69
N VAL A 52 17.28 11.94 -7.31
CA VAL A 52 18.11 13.15 -7.48
C VAL A 52 17.78 13.86 -8.80
N GLY A 53 17.58 13.10 -9.88
CA GLY A 53 17.31 13.64 -11.20
C GLY A 53 17.59 12.63 -12.31
N PHE A 54 17.27 13.03 -13.54
CA PHE A 54 17.68 12.30 -14.74
C PHE A 54 18.95 12.91 -15.34
N GLU A 55 19.68 12.11 -16.11
CA GLU A 55 20.79 12.54 -16.95
C GLU A 55 20.62 11.92 -18.34
N GLY A 56 21.09 12.60 -19.38
CA GLY A 56 20.98 12.16 -20.76
C GLY A 56 21.92 12.94 -21.68
N ASP A 57 21.77 12.74 -22.98
CA ASP A 57 22.63 13.33 -24.02
C ASP A 57 22.60 14.87 -24.02
N ASP A 58 23.63 15.48 -24.61
CA ASP A 58 23.74 16.93 -24.76
C ASP A 58 22.51 17.50 -25.47
N GLY A 59 21.82 18.44 -24.82
CA GLY A 59 20.60 19.06 -25.33
C GLY A 59 19.29 18.35 -24.94
N MET A 60 19.35 17.30 -24.11
CA MET A 60 18.16 16.72 -23.48
C MET A 60 17.37 17.81 -22.75
N THR A 61 16.06 17.86 -23.00
CA THR A 61 15.14 18.74 -22.30
C THR A 61 14.02 17.92 -21.67
N TYR A 62 13.56 18.37 -20.50
CA TYR A 62 12.35 17.82 -19.89
C TYR A 62 11.16 18.60 -20.44
N THR A 63 10.24 17.89 -21.08
CA THR A 63 8.88 18.41 -21.22
C THR A 63 8.17 18.22 -19.89
N ALA A 64 7.13 19.03 -19.61
CA ALA A 64 6.22 18.70 -18.52
C ALA A 64 5.81 17.23 -18.68
N PRO A 65 5.71 16.45 -17.58
CA PRO A 65 5.22 15.08 -17.67
C PRO A 65 3.94 15.08 -18.52
N LEU A 66 3.76 14.09 -19.39
CA LEU A 66 2.43 13.77 -19.89
C LEU A 66 1.63 13.45 -18.65
N HIS A 67 0.94 14.46 -18.12
CA HIS A 67 0.38 14.42 -16.80
C HIS A 67 -0.76 13.41 -16.83
N LYS A 68 -0.48 12.13 -16.53
CA LYS A 68 -1.47 11.22 -15.97
C LYS A 68 -2.11 11.92 -14.76
N SER A 69 -1.35 12.64 -13.93
CA SER A 69 -1.89 13.32 -12.74
C SER A 69 -2.85 14.52 -12.96
N THR A 70 -2.79 15.26 -14.08
CA THR A 70 -3.74 16.38 -14.36
C THR A 70 -4.80 16.02 -15.41
N SER A 71 -4.65 14.90 -16.10
CA SER A 71 -5.68 14.32 -16.98
C SER A 71 -6.57 13.30 -16.28
N ARG A 72 -6.07 12.65 -15.23
CA ARG A 72 -6.83 11.71 -14.42
C ARG A 72 -7.75 12.47 -13.47
N LYS A 73 -9.04 12.33 -13.72
CA LYS A 73 -10.12 13.03 -13.02
C LYS A 73 -10.31 12.56 -11.58
N HIS A 74 -9.79 11.37 -11.27
CA HIS A 74 -10.09 10.65 -10.04
C HIS A 74 -8.83 10.50 -9.19
N ARG A 75 -9.00 10.58 -7.86
CA ARG A 75 -7.96 10.37 -6.86
C ARG A 75 -8.38 9.27 -5.90
N VAL A 76 -7.56 8.22 -5.79
CA VAL A 76 -7.83 7.09 -4.88
C VAL A 76 -6.65 6.87 -3.94
N GLU A 77 -6.90 6.92 -2.63
CA GLU A 77 -5.91 6.51 -1.64
C GLU A 77 -6.11 5.05 -1.24
N PHE A 78 -5.04 4.29 -1.13
CA PHE A 78 -5.07 2.92 -0.63
C PHE A 78 -4.29 2.82 0.68
N LEU A 79 -4.90 2.20 1.69
CA LEU A 79 -4.26 1.82 2.93
C LEU A 79 -4.41 0.31 3.12
N GLY A 80 -3.31 -0.41 3.34
CA GLY A 80 -3.40 -1.86 3.50
C GLY A 80 -2.16 -2.53 4.02
N ASP A 81 -2.19 -3.86 3.96
CA ASP A 81 -1.10 -4.75 4.38
C ASP A 81 -0.44 -5.43 3.16
N SER A 82 0.01 -6.67 3.34
CA SER A 82 0.67 -7.50 2.33
C SER A 82 -0.20 -7.75 1.10
N ILE A 83 -1.52 -7.84 1.26
CA ILE A 83 -2.46 -8.02 0.15
C ILE A 83 -2.42 -6.80 -0.76
N THR A 84 -2.41 -5.60 -0.19
CA THR A 84 -2.36 -4.33 -0.93
C THR A 84 -0.98 -4.08 -1.53
N ALA A 85 0.08 -4.55 -0.86
CA ALA A 85 1.46 -4.45 -1.35
C ALA A 85 1.75 -5.38 -2.57
N GLY A 86 0.94 -6.43 -2.78
CA GLY A 86 1.23 -7.46 -3.79
C GLY A 86 2.26 -8.50 -3.33
N TYR A 87 2.36 -8.72 -2.02
CA TYR A 87 3.30 -9.69 -1.45
C TYR A 87 2.99 -11.12 -1.95
N CYS A 88 4.03 -11.84 -2.38
CA CYS A 88 3.94 -13.19 -2.97
C CYS A 88 3.06 -13.31 -4.24
N ASN A 89 2.67 -12.21 -4.88
CA ASN A 89 1.82 -12.29 -6.09
C ASN A 89 2.55 -12.83 -7.34
N LEU A 90 3.88 -12.88 -7.33
CA LEU A 90 4.69 -13.53 -8.35
C LEU A 90 5.08 -14.97 -7.98
N CYS A 91 4.72 -15.45 -6.79
CA CYS A 91 5.13 -16.79 -6.37
C CYS A 91 4.49 -17.88 -7.24
N ASP A 92 5.32 -18.82 -7.68
CA ASP A 92 4.93 -19.97 -8.51
C ASP A 92 4.90 -21.25 -7.68
N LEU A 93 3.70 -21.80 -7.48
CA LEU A 93 3.48 -23.07 -6.76
C LEU A 93 4.17 -24.29 -7.42
N SER A 94 4.56 -24.18 -8.69
CA SER A 94 5.32 -25.22 -9.36
C SER A 94 6.83 -25.16 -9.04
N ASP A 95 7.33 -24.03 -8.54
CA ASP A 95 8.70 -23.89 -8.07
C ASP A 95 8.83 -24.33 -6.61
N GLN A 96 9.29 -25.57 -6.42
CA GLN A 96 9.47 -26.17 -5.10
C GLN A 96 10.42 -25.40 -4.16
N ARG A 97 11.21 -24.44 -4.68
CA ARG A 97 12.04 -23.54 -3.87
C ARG A 97 11.21 -22.45 -3.19
N GLN A 98 10.13 -22.02 -3.83
CA GLN A 98 9.22 -20.97 -3.37
C GLN A 98 8.13 -21.52 -2.45
N THR A 99 7.84 -22.82 -2.54
CA THR A 99 6.81 -23.48 -1.72
C THR A 99 7.31 -24.10 -0.43
N GLN A 100 8.60 -23.98 -0.08
CA GLN A 100 9.11 -24.49 1.21
C GLN A 100 8.63 -23.60 2.36
N PRO A 101 8.23 -24.17 3.52
CA PRO A 101 7.90 -23.38 4.70
C PRO A 101 9.06 -22.46 5.09
N ARG A 102 8.85 -21.14 5.05
CA ARG A 102 9.82 -20.18 5.58
C ARG A 102 9.93 -20.39 7.10
N PRO A 103 11.14 -20.47 7.67
CA PRO A 103 11.29 -20.42 9.13
C PRO A 103 10.67 -19.13 9.66
N LEU A 104 9.84 -19.20 10.72
CA LEU A 104 9.27 -18.03 11.41
C LEU A 104 10.34 -17.02 11.91
N THR A 105 11.60 -17.46 11.97
CA THR A 105 12.76 -16.65 12.38
C THR A 105 13.56 -16.08 11.21
N ALA A 106 13.23 -16.44 9.97
CA ALA A 106 13.84 -15.82 8.80
C ALA A 106 13.21 -14.43 8.61
N PRO A 107 14.00 -13.38 8.38
CA PRO A 107 13.45 -12.12 7.88
C PRO A 107 12.55 -12.45 6.69
N LEU A 108 11.32 -11.95 6.65
CA LEU A 108 10.55 -11.99 5.41
C LEU A 108 11.41 -11.24 4.36
N GLY A 109 11.75 -11.88 3.24
CA GLY A 109 12.76 -11.39 2.28
C GLY A 109 14.15 -12.03 2.41
N ALA A 110 14.45 -12.78 3.46
CA ALA A 110 15.55 -13.74 3.44
C ALA A 110 15.09 -14.98 2.67
N ALA A 111 15.57 -15.10 1.44
CA ALA A 111 15.34 -16.27 0.60
C ALA A 111 15.78 -17.55 1.33
N ALA A 112 15.01 -18.61 1.17
CA ALA A 112 15.51 -19.97 1.29
C ALA A 112 16.47 -20.23 0.11
N GLY A 113 17.65 -19.58 0.10
CA GLY A 113 18.63 -19.67 -0.99
C GLY A 113 18.14 -19.02 -2.29
N ASP A 114 18.85 -17.99 -2.77
CA ASP A 114 18.65 -17.34 -4.07
C ASP A 114 17.34 -16.54 -4.28
N SER A 115 17.36 -15.28 -3.84
CA SER A 115 16.96 -14.09 -4.63
C SER A 115 15.75 -14.12 -5.57
N VAL A 116 14.63 -14.77 -5.25
CA VAL A 116 13.37 -14.52 -5.96
C VAL A 116 12.57 -13.47 -5.19
N MET A 117 12.49 -12.26 -5.74
CA MET A 117 11.49 -11.29 -5.34
C MET A 117 10.15 -11.79 -5.86
N GLU A 118 9.30 -12.28 -4.97
CA GLU A 118 7.98 -12.82 -5.30
C GLU A 118 6.88 -11.75 -5.22
N GLU A 119 7.25 -10.47 -5.25
CA GLU A 119 6.35 -9.31 -5.10
C GLU A 119 6.47 -8.39 -6.31
N SER A 120 5.34 -7.94 -6.81
CA SER A 120 5.24 -6.82 -7.74
C SER A 120 4.04 -5.94 -7.41
N PHE A 121 4.29 -4.75 -6.88
CA PHE A 121 3.24 -3.75 -6.72
C PHE A 121 2.64 -3.30 -8.06
N GLU A 122 3.37 -3.41 -9.18
CA GLU A 122 2.81 -3.12 -10.51
C GLU A 122 1.64 -4.05 -10.85
N LEU A 123 1.70 -5.29 -10.39
CA LEU A 123 0.67 -6.31 -10.61
C LEU A 123 -0.29 -6.45 -9.42
N SER A 124 -0.15 -5.65 -8.37
CA SER A 124 -1.06 -5.68 -7.22
C SER A 124 -2.44 -5.20 -7.60
N TRP A 125 -3.47 -5.71 -6.91
CA TRP A 125 -4.84 -5.27 -7.18
C TRP A 125 -5.02 -3.76 -7.01
N ALA A 126 -4.34 -3.14 -6.04
CA ALA A 126 -4.43 -1.70 -5.79
C ALA A 126 -3.93 -0.88 -6.98
N ASN A 127 -2.77 -1.23 -7.55
CA ASN A 127 -2.25 -0.54 -8.73
C ASN A 127 -3.13 -0.80 -9.97
N LEU A 128 -3.64 -2.02 -10.12
CA LEU A 128 -4.52 -2.38 -11.23
C LEU A 128 -5.86 -1.62 -11.17
N VAL A 129 -6.42 -1.36 -9.98
CA VAL A 129 -7.58 -0.47 -9.81
C VAL A 129 -7.26 0.95 -10.26
N CYS A 130 -6.08 1.47 -9.95
CA CYS A 130 -5.64 2.81 -10.38
C CYS A 130 -5.60 2.94 -11.90
N GLU A 131 -5.07 1.94 -12.61
CA GLU A 131 -5.04 1.95 -14.07
C GLU A 131 -6.45 1.75 -14.65
N ALA A 132 -7.26 0.84 -14.09
CA ALA A 132 -8.63 0.58 -14.55
C ALA A 132 -9.53 1.82 -14.41
N LEU A 133 -9.46 2.54 -13.29
CA LEU A 133 -10.26 3.74 -13.07
C LEU A 133 -9.65 5.00 -13.72
N GLY A 134 -8.48 4.88 -14.35
CA GLY A 134 -7.72 6.04 -14.80
C GLY A 134 -7.51 7.05 -13.65
N ALA A 135 -7.16 6.57 -12.46
CA ALA A 135 -7.03 7.36 -11.24
C ALA A 135 -5.57 7.70 -10.92
N SER A 136 -5.37 8.86 -10.29
CA SER A 136 -4.12 9.15 -9.59
C SER A 136 -4.21 8.50 -8.22
N CYS A 137 -3.18 7.75 -7.82
CA CYS A 137 -3.24 7.00 -6.57
C CYS A 137 -2.09 7.30 -5.64
N HIS A 138 -2.41 7.33 -4.36
CA HIS A 138 -1.46 7.20 -3.26
C HIS A 138 -1.70 5.84 -2.59
N THR A 139 -0.63 5.13 -2.25
CA THR A 139 -0.74 3.84 -1.59
C THR A 139 0.24 3.76 -0.44
N ALA A 140 -0.28 3.46 0.74
CA ALA A 140 0.48 3.04 1.90
C ALA A 140 0.11 1.58 2.18
N ALA A 141 1.03 0.67 1.90
CA ALA A 141 0.83 -0.75 2.16
C ALA A 141 2.09 -1.32 2.81
N TRP A 142 1.91 -2.11 3.87
CA TRP A 142 3.03 -2.76 4.58
C TRP A 142 2.63 -4.12 5.14
N SER A 143 3.29 -5.16 4.63
CA SER A 143 3.13 -6.55 5.00
C SER A 143 3.22 -6.78 6.51
N GLY A 144 2.24 -7.52 7.03
CA GLY A 144 2.17 -7.93 8.43
C GLY A 144 1.62 -6.87 9.39
N MET A 145 1.34 -5.65 8.92
CA MET A 145 0.75 -4.61 9.77
C MET A 145 -0.77 -4.75 9.91
N GLY A 146 -1.30 -4.43 11.09
CA GLY A 146 -2.74 -4.42 11.39
C GLY A 146 -3.23 -3.13 12.05
N MET A 147 -4.48 -3.14 12.51
CA MET A 147 -5.15 -2.00 13.17
C MET A 147 -5.10 -2.05 14.70
N ALA A 148 -4.99 -3.24 15.28
CA ALA A 148 -4.92 -3.52 16.71
C ALA A 148 -3.70 -4.37 17.04
N GLU A 149 -3.29 -5.26 16.13
CA GLU A 149 -2.10 -6.08 16.26
C GLU A 149 -1.48 -6.42 14.90
N ASN A 150 -0.16 -6.59 14.88
CA ASN A 150 0.60 -7.07 13.71
C ASN A 150 0.76 -8.60 13.76
N CYS A 151 0.91 -9.27 12.60
CA CYS A 151 0.93 -10.74 12.54
C CYS A 151 2.02 -11.39 13.40
N CYS A 152 3.12 -10.66 13.56
CA CYS A 152 4.42 -11.25 13.85
C CYS A 152 5.25 -10.36 14.82
N GLY A 153 4.58 -9.44 15.52
CA GLY A 153 5.17 -8.52 16.49
C GLY A 153 5.46 -7.13 15.95
N GLY A 154 6.06 -6.29 16.80
CA GLY A 154 6.24 -4.86 16.54
C GLY A 154 5.06 -4.04 17.04
N ASP A 155 5.34 -2.85 17.58
CA ASP A 155 4.34 -2.02 18.24
C ASP A 155 3.71 -0.97 17.30
N THR A 156 4.40 -0.57 16.23
CA THR A 156 3.84 0.35 15.23
C THR A 156 2.75 -0.35 14.42
N LEU A 157 1.58 0.26 14.33
CA LEU A 157 0.41 -0.22 13.59
C LEU A 157 0.27 0.52 12.27
N MET A 158 -0.58 0.00 11.37
CA MET A 158 -0.81 0.64 10.08
C MET A 158 -1.53 2.00 10.23
N SER A 159 -2.30 2.17 11.31
CA SER A 159 -2.88 3.47 11.68
C SER A 159 -1.85 4.54 11.97
N ASP A 160 -0.67 4.15 12.48
CA ASP A 160 0.42 5.06 12.77
C ASP A 160 1.17 5.42 11.48
N VAL A 161 1.38 4.41 10.62
CA VAL A 161 2.00 4.60 9.30
C VAL A 161 1.19 5.54 8.42
N TYR A 162 -0.13 5.50 8.50
CA TYR A 162 -1.00 6.39 7.73
C TYR A 162 -0.80 7.88 8.02
N GLN A 163 -0.22 8.22 9.19
CA GLN A 163 0.12 9.60 9.53
C GLN A 163 1.47 10.06 8.98
N ARG A 164 2.22 9.18 8.29
CA ARG A 164 3.62 9.41 7.90
C ARG A 164 3.75 9.72 6.41
N THR A 165 4.56 10.71 6.07
CA THR A 165 5.01 10.95 4.68
C THR A 165 5.94 9.84 4.20
N LEU A 166 6.92 9.47 5.05
CA LEU A 166 7.79 8.32 4.82
C LEU A 166 7.49 7.25 5.87
N ALA A 167 6.85 6.16 5.45
CA ALA A 167 6.45 5.05 6.33
C ALA A 167 7.61 4.53 7.20
N THR A 168 8.81 4.43 6.62
CA THR A 168 10.00 3.82 7.23
C THR A 168 10.81 4.75 8.13
N VAL A 169 10.34 5.99 8.37
CA VAL A 169 10.98 6.88 9.35
C VAL A 169 10.46 6.53 10.75
N PRO A 170 11.33 6.08 11.67
CA PRO A 170 10.90 5.64 13.00
C PRO A 170 10.55 6.81 13.90
N SER A 171 9.66 6.55 14.86
CA SER A 171 9.51 7.36 16.06
C SER A 171 10.32 6.72 17.20
N TYR A 172 11.25 7.48 17.77
CA TYR A 172 12.23 6.95 18.73
C TYR A 172 11.72 6.89 20.18
N GLN A 173 10.59 7.56 20.48
CA GLN A 173 10.07 7.72 21.84
C GLN A 173 8.76 6.98 22.06
N ASP A 174 7.94 6.90 21.01
CA ASP A 174 6.64 6.28 21.01
C ASP A 174 6.46 5.53 19.68
N PRO A 175 6.31 4.20 19.66
CA PRO A 175 6.14 3.45 18.42
C PRO A 175 4.88 3.84 17.63
N HIS A 176 3.87 4.41 18.31
CA HIS A 176 2.66 4.95 17.70
C HIS A 176 2.81 6.42 17.25
N GLY A 177 3.89 7.08 17.67
CA GLY A 177 4.17 8.46 17.33
C GLY A 177 4.64 8.65 15.89
N THR A 178 4.53 9.90 15.43
CA THR A 178 5.18 10.41 14.22
C THR A 178 5.98 11.66 14.56
N ILE A 179 7.22 11.75 14.05
CA ILE A 179 8.07 12.92 14.30
C ILE A 179 7.53 14.15 13.53
N PRO A 180 7.67 15.39 14.05
CA PRO A 180 7.08 16.57 13.44
C PRO A 180 7.38 16.77 11.95
N SER A 181 8.60 16.44 11.51
CA SER A 181 9.03 16.60 10.10
C SER A 181 8.54 15.50 9.16
N ASN A 182 7.86 14.46 9.67
CA ASN A 182 7.40 13.32 8.89
C ASN A 182 5.88 13.18 8.89
N TYR A 183 5.13 14.07 9.54
CA TYR A 183 3.67 14.05 9.41
C TYR A 183 3.27 14.26 7.95
N TRP A 184 2.36 13.41 7.47
CA TRP A 184 1.68 13.63 6.21
C TRP A 184 0.72 14.81 6.34
N ASP A 185 0.85 15.79 5.45
CA ASP A 185 -0.12 16.87 5.33
C ASP A 185 -1.25 16.45 4.38
N PHE A 186 -2.34 16.00 4.98
CA PHE A 186 -3.56 15.53 4.31
C PHE A 186 -4.16 16.58 3.34
N SER A 187 -3.86 17.87 3.52
CA SER A 187 -4.35 18.92 2.62
C SER A 187 -3.60 18.98 1.28
N MET A 188 -2.41 18.39 1.18
CA MET A 188 -1.61 18.39 -0.05
C MET A 188 -2.22 17.50 -1.14
N TRP A 189 -3.00 16.48 -0.75
CA TRP A 189 -3.61 15.54 -1.68
C TRP A 189 -4.91 14.98 -1.10
N VAL A 190 -6.04 15.55 -1.54
CA VAL A 190 -7.38 15.11 -1.12
C VAL A 190 -7.89 14.05 -2.11
N PRO A 191 -8.17 12.80 -1.68
CA PRO A 191 -8.76 11.77 -2.50
C PRO A 191 -10.28 11.94 -2.64
N ASP A 192 -10.81 11.48 -3.77
CA ASP A 192 -12.25 11.27 -3.96
C ASP A 192 -12.69 9.97 -3.26
N ALA A 193 -11.82 8.95 -3.25
CA ALA A 193 -12.06 7.67 -2.60
C ALA A 193 -10.85 7.21 -1.76
N VAL A 194 -11.11 6.65 -0.58
CA VAL A 194 -10.11 5.96 0.25
C VAL A 194 -10.51 4.50 0.32
N VAL A 195 -9.62 3.59 -0.05
CA VAL A 195 -9.82 2.14 0.02
C VAL A 195 -8.93 1.57 1.10
N ILE A 196 -9.51 0.89 2.07
CA ILE A 196 -8.79 0.34 3.22
C ILE A 196 -9.02 -1.17 3.28
N ASN A 197 -7.97 -1.96 3.12
CA ASN A 197 -8.01 -3.41 3.39
C ASN A 197 -7.02 -3.76 4.51
N LEU A 198 -7.54 -3.79 5.73
CA LEU A 198 -6.78 -4.10 6.96
C LEU A 198 -7.64 -4.91 7.92
N GLY A 199 -7.06 -5.97 8.48
CA GLY A 199 -7.72 -6.86 9.44
C GLY A 199 -7.16 -8.28 9.44
N THR A 200 -6.52 -8.69 8.34
CA THR A 200 -5.90 -10.02 8.20
C THR A 200 -4.87 -10.30 9.30
N ASN A 201 -4.06 -9.31 9.66
CA ASN A 201 -2.97 -9.48 10.63
C ASN A 201 -3.42 -9.38 12.10
N ASP A 202 -4.64 -8.87 12.34
CA ASP A 202 -5.21 -8.65 13.67
C ASP A 202 -5.67 -9.95 14.36
N GLN A 203 -5.74 -11.07 13.62
CA GLN A 203 -6.00 -12.42 14.14
C GLN A 203 -7.29 -12.53 14.98
N LEU A 204 -8.33 -11.75 14.64
CA LEU A 204 -9.55 -11.60 15.44
C LEU A 204 -10.30 -12.93 15.67
N SER A 205 -10.21 -13.87 14.74
CA SER A 205 -10.73 -15.25 14.91
C SER A 205 -10.17 -15.97 16.14
N SER A 206 -8.86 -15.81 16.40
CA SER A 206 -8.16 -16.45 17.52
C SER A 206 -8.01 -15.56 18.75
N ARG A 207 -8.21 -14.24 18.58
CA ARG A 207 -8.03 -13.21 19.62
C ARG A 207 -9.20 -12.23 19.65
N SER A 208 -10.42 -12.75 19.77
CA SER A 208 -11.65 -11.95 19.76
C SER A 208 -11.68 -10.80 20.79
N GLY A 209 -10.87 -10.88 21.86
CA GLY A 209 -10.67 -9.80 22.82
C GLY A 209 -10.06 -8.51 22.23
N LEU A 210 -9.45 -8.57 21.04
CA LEU A 210 -8.92 -7.41 20.32
C LEU A 210 -9.99 -6.64 19.52
N THR A 211 -11.17 -7.24 19.30
CA THR A 211 -12.25 -6.62 18.51
C THR A 211 -12.60 -5.20 18.95
N PRO A 212 -12.71 -4.88 20.27
CA PRO A 212 -12.98 -3.51 20.69
C PRO A 212 -11.89 -2.52 20.29
N LEU A 213 -10.61 -2.93 20.39
CA LEU A 213 -9.46 -2.10 20.00
C LEU A 213 -9.43 -1.90 18.49
N TYR A 214 -9.59 -2.98 17.72
CA TYR A 214 -9.70 -2.94 16.25
C TYR A 214 -10.79 -1.96 15.80
N ASN A 215 -11.99 -2.12 16.36
CA ASN A 215 -13.15 -1.27 16.06
C ASN A 215 -12.87 0.20 16.38
N SER A 216 -12.31 0.50 17.56
CA SER A 216 -12.03 1.89 17.95
C SER A 216 -10.94 2.52 17.09
N THR A 217 -9.83 1.81 16.83
CA THR A 217 -8.72 2.33 16.04
C THR A 217 -9.12 2.59 14.59
N TYR A 218 -9.83 1.64 13.97
CA TYR A 218 -10.27 1.78 12.60
C TYR A 218 -11.31 2.90 12.46
N LEU A 219 -12.28 2.99 13.37
CA LEU A 219 -13.25 4.09 13.36
C LEU A 219 -12.57 5.45 13.55
N GLU A 220 -11.62 5.58 14.49
CA GLU A 220 -10.86 6.82 14.70
C GLU A 220 -10.08 7.23 13.45
N LEU A 221 -9.42 6.27 12.79
CA LEU A 221 -8.70 6.50 11.55
C LEU A 221 -9.62 7.06 10.45
N VAL A 222 -10.78 6.42 10.23
CA VAL A 222 -11.75 6.85 9.20
C VAL A 222 -12.32 8.22 9.52
N LEU A 223 -12.72 8.48 10.77
CA LEU A 223 -13.30 9.76 11.16
C LEU A 223 -12.26 10.90 11.06
N THR A 224 -11.01 10.64 11.45
CA THR A 224 -9.91 11.61 11.35
C THR A 224 -9.59 11.94 9.91
N ALA A 225 -9.48 10.93 9.05
CA ALA A 225 -9.26 11.13 7.62
C ALA A 225 -10.41 11.88 6.95
N ALA A 226 -11.66 11.51 7.26
CA ALA A 226 -12.85 12.19 6.73
C ALA A 226 -12.91 13.65 7.17
N GLN A 227 -12.48 13.96 8.40
CA GLN A 227 -12.39 15.33 8.88
C GLN A 227 -11.32 16.14 8.12
N ALA A 228 -10.19 15.52 7.78
CA ALA A 228 -9.10 16.17 7.06
C ALA A 228 -9.40 16.36 5.56
N TYR A 229 -9.98 15.35 4.91
CA TYR A 229 -10.26 15.36 3.47
C TYR A 229 -11.56 16.06 3.10
N GLY A 230 -12.56 16.01 3.98
CA GLY A 230 -13.87 16.61 3.75
C GLY A 230 -14.96 15.59 3.43
N ARG A 231 -16.19 16.08 3.34
CA ARG A 231 -17.41 15.25 3.31
C ARG A 231 -17.65 14.53 1.99
N ASP A 232 -16.95 14.93 0.93
CA ASP A 232 -17.13 14.39 -0.42
C ASP A 232 -16.26 13.13 -0.65
N THR A 233 -15.28 12.88 0.21
CA THR A 233 -14.47 11.66 0.18
C THR A 233 -15.28 10.45 0.63
N THR A 234 -15.29 9.40 -0.18
CA THR A 234 -15.93 8.11 0.12
C THR A 234 -14.92 7.08 0.61
N PHE A 235 -15.24 6.36 1.68
CA PHE A 235 -14.42 5.31 2.26
C PHE A 235 -14.95 3.93 1.87
N PHE A 236 -14.17 3.17 1.12
CA PHE A 236 -14.43 1.76 0.81
C PHE A 236 -13.63 0.90 1.79
N LEU A 237 -14.31 0.28 2.73
CA LEU A 237 -13.69 -0.54 3.77
C LEU A 237 -13.84 -2.01 3.37
N ALA A 238 -12.70 -2.66 3.12
CA ALA A 238 -12.65 -3.99 2.55
C ALA A 238 -12.52 -5.10 3.59
N CYS A 239 -12.97 -6.29 3.22
CA CYS A 239 -12.72 -7.53 3.95
C CYS A 239 -12.35 -8.67 2.99
N GLY A 240 -11.39 -9.53 3.37
CA GLY A 240 -10.86 -10.61 2.56
C GLY A 240 -9.60 -10.21 1.76
N PRO A 241 -9.05 -11.13 0.93
CA PRO A 241 -9.50 -12.51 0.74
C PRO A 241 -8.87 -13.52 1.72
N MET A 242 -7.84 -13.13 2.48
CA MET A 242 -7.05 -14.09 3.27
C MET A 242 -7.71 -14.50 4.60
N ASP A 243 -8.50 -13.60 5.18
CA ASP A 243 -9.26 -13.82 6.42
C ASP A 243 -10.60 -13.07 6.30
N GLU A 244 -11.65 -13.64 6.86
CA GLU A 244 -13.01 -13.10 6.85
C GLU A 244 -13.50 -12.77 8.28
N SER A 245 -12.72 -13.11 9.31
CA SER A 245 -13.08 -12.93 10.72
C SER A 245 -13.20 -11.47 11.15
N TYR A 246 -12.72 -10.54 10.33
CA TYR A 246 -12.84 -9.11 10.54
C TYR A 246 -13.96 -8.45 9.70
N CYS A 247 -14.74 -9.20 8.90
CA CYS A 247 -15.82 -8.62 8.10
C CYS A 247 -16.92 -8.00 8.97
N ASP A 248 -17.39 -8.71 10.01
CA ASP A 248 -18.39 -8.18 10.97
C ASP A 248 -17.88 -6.90 11.69
N PRO A 249 -16.62 -6.86 12.19
CA PRO A 249 -15.97 -5.63 12.65
C PRO A 249 -15.94 -4.50 11.61
N VAL A 250 -15.60 -4.77 10.34
CA VAL A 250 -15.60 -3.77 9.27
C VAL A 250 -17.01 -3.21 9.05
N ASP A 251 -18.03 -4.05 9.00
CA ASP A 251 -19.43 -3.62 8.89
C ASP A 251 -19.85 -2.74 10.07
N TRP A 252 -19.38 -3.06 11.28
CA TRP A 252 -19.59 -2.21 12.45
C TRP A 252 -18.96 -0.82 12.27
N VAL A 253 -17.73 -0.74 11.78
CA VAL A 253 -17.02 0.53 11.52
C VAL A 253 -17.76 1.36 10.48
N ILE A 254 -18.19 0.74 9.38
CA ILE A 254 -18.98 1.40 8.32
C ILE A 254 -20.24 2.02 8.90
N ASN A 255 -21.00 1.27 9.69
CA ASN A 255 -22.24 1.76 10.30
C ASN A 255 -21.97 2.95 11.23
N LYS A 256 -20.89 2.90 12.02
CA LYS A 256 -20.52 4.00 12.92
C LYS A 256 -20.01 5.24 12.18
N ALA A 257 -19.26 5.06 11.10
CA ALA A 257 -18.85 6.16 10.23
C ALA A 257 -20.07 6.83 9.57
N ARG A 258 -21.04 6.05 9.10
CA ARG A 258 -22.31 6.55 8.56
C ARG A 258 -23.15 7.28 9.61
N ASP A 259 -23.24 6.77 10.84
CA ASP A 259 -23.89 7.46 11.98
C ASP A 259 -23.27 8.86 12.22
N ALA A 260 -21.97 9.00 11.98
CA ALA A 260 -21.23 10.27 12.06
C ALA A 260 -21.31 11.13 10.78
N GLY A 261 -22.04 10.67 9.76
CA GLY A 261 -22.24 11.38 8.49
C GLY A 261 -21.08 11.31 7.50
N VAL A 262 -20.21 10.30 7.64
CA VAL A 262 -19.15 9.94 6.68
C VAL A 262 -19.69 8.96 5.64
N GLN A 263 -19.32 9.15 4.38
CA GLN A 263 -19.64 8.22 3.29
C GLN A 263 -18.74 6.99 3.41
N ALA A 264 -19.29 5.85 3.85
CA ALA A 264 -18.56 4.59 3.98
C ALA A 264 -19.32 3.47 3.28
N VAL A 265 -18.61 2.57 2.60
CA VAL A 265 -19.13 1.49 1.76
C VAL A 265 -18.35 0.21 2.06
N PHE A 266 -19.05 -0.92 2.14
CA PHE A 266 -18.40 -2.22 2.30
C PHE A 266 -17.86 -2.66 0.95
N LEU A 267 -16.60 -3.09 0.92
CA LEU A 267 -15.94 -3.63 -0.25
C LEU A 267 -15.65 -5.12 -0.03
N ASP A 268 -16.46 -5.97 -0.61
CA ASP A 268 -16.30 -7.42 -0.48
C ASP A 268 -15.12 -7.90 -1.34
N GLN A 269 -14.05 -8.34 -0.70
CA GLN A 269 -12.92 -9.01 -1.33
C GLN A 269 -12.82 -10.47 -0.85
N THR A 270 -13.91 -11.07 -0.36
CA THR A 270 -13.97 -12.48 0.00
C THR A 270 -14.08 -13.38 -1.24
N GLY A 271 -13.80 -14.68 -1.06
CA GLY A 271 -13.98 -15.68 -2.12
C GLY A 271 -12.95 -15.67 -3.25
N PHE A 272 -11.98 -14.75 -3.26
CA PHE A 272 -10.85 -14.80 -4.19
C PHE A 272 -9.80 -15.82 -3.75
N GLU A 273 -9.20 -16.50 -4.73
CA GLU A 273 -8.23 -17.55 -4.45
C GLU A 273 -6.90 -16.99 -3.93
N CYS A 274 -6.37 -17.61 -2.87
CA CYS A 274 -5.01 -17.39 -2.40
C CYS A 274 -4.12 -18.53 -2.89
N GLY A 275 -2.92 -18.18 -3.34
CA GLY A 275 -1.93 -19.10 -3.86
C GLY A 275 -0.81 -19.38 -2.86
N CYS A 276 0.41 -19.34 -3.36
CA CYS A 276 1.62 -19.49 -2.56
C CYS A 276 1.69 -18.44 -1.43
N CYS A 277 2.39 -18.77 -0.34
CA CYS A 277 2.46 -17.96 0.89
C CYS A 277 1.09 -17.68 1.55
N GLY A 278 -0.01 -18.30 1.09
CA GLY A 278 -1.36 -17.97 1.52
C GLY A 278 -1.84 -16.60 1.03
N HIS A 279 -1.18 -15.96 0.06
CA HIS A 279 -1.52 -14.64 -0.47
C HIS A 279 -2.13 -14.72 -1.88
N PRO A 280 -2.85 -13.68 -2.35
CA PRO A 280 -3.30 -13.61 -3.74
C PRO A 280 -2.13 -13.72 -4.74
N SER A 281 -2.33 -14.51 -5.79
CA SER A 281 -1.43 -14.48 -6.96
C SER A 281 -1.70 -13.26 -7.83
N SER A 282 -0.82 -12.92 -8.76
CA SER A 282 -1.06 -11.85 -9.75
C SER A 282 -2.34 -12.06 -10.58
N ALA A 283 -2.75 -13.31 -10.82
CA ALA A 283 -4.02 -13.62 -11.46
C ALA A 283 -5.22 -13.31 -10.52
N SER A 284 -5.08 -13.59 -9.23
CA SER A 284 -6.08 -13.26 -8.20
C SER A 284 -6.15 -11.75 -7.96
N ASP A 285 -5.01 -11.06 -7.87
CA ASP A 285 -4.92 -9.59 -7.84
C ASP A 285 -5.68 -8.95 -9.00
N LYS A 286 -5.53 -9.48 -10.22
CA LYS A 286 -6.27 -9.00 -11.38
C LYS A 286 -7.79 -9.19 -11.22
N ALA A 287 -8.23 -10.29 -10.64
CA ALA A 287 -9.66 -10.55 -10.39
C ALA A 287 -10.21 -9.63 -9.29
N ILE A 288 -9.47 -9.46 -8.20
CA ILE A 288 -9.78 -8.52 -7.10
C ILE A 288 -9.89 -7.10 -7.65
N ALA A 289 -8.94 -6.69 -8.50
CA ALA A 289 -8.93 -5.38 -9.12
C ALA A 289 -10.14 -5.14 -10.02
N ALA A 290 -10.54 -6.13 -10.83
CA ALA A 290 -11.70 -6.03 -11.68
C ALA A 290 -12.99 -5.82 -10.85
N ALA A 291 -13.24 -6.68 -9.86
CA ALA A 291 -14.41 -6.56 -9.00
C ALA A 291 -14.41 -5.26 -8.17
N THR A 292 -13.25 -4.88 -7.63
CA THR A 292 -13.12 -3.63 -6.87
C THR A 292 -13.36 -2.40 -7.74
N SER A 293 -12.84 -2.40 -8.97
CA SER A 293 -13.05 -1.30 -9.93
C SER A 293 -14.51 -1.16 -10.29
N GLU A 294 -15.24 -2.26 -10.50
CA GLU A 294 -16.69 -2.25 -10.73
C GLU A 294 -17.45 -1.61 -9.58
N VAL A 295 -17.18 -2.03 -8.33
CA VAL A 295 -17.86 -1.47 -7.15
C VAL A 295 -17.58 0.02 -6.98
N ILE A 296 -16.32 0.45 -7.13
CA ILE A 296 -15.95 1.87 -7.01
C ILE A 296 -16.56 2.68 -8.15
N ALA A 297 -16.47 2.20 -9.40
CA ALA A 297 -17.00 2.90 -10.56
C ALA A 297 -18.53 3.08 -10.46
N ASP A 298 -19.25 2.03 -10.08
CA ASP A 298 -20.70 2.07 -9.91
C ASP A 298 -21.13 3.05 -8.81
N TYR A 299 -20.45 3.02 -7.66
CA TYR A 299 -20.79 3.90 -6.54
C TYR A 299 -20.42 5.36 -6.83
N MET A 300 -19.26 5.61 -7.43
CA MET A 300 -18.74 6.96 -7.68
C MET A 300 -19.25 7.57 -8.99
N GLY A 301 -19.89 6.76 -9.85
CA GLY A 301 -20.29 7.16 -11.21
C GLY A 301 -19.10 7.42 -12.13
N TRP A 302 -18.05 6.61 -12.00
CA TRP A 302 -16.83 6.71 -12.81
C TRP A 302 -16.86 5.72 -13.98
N ASP A 303 -16.06 6.00 -15.01
CA ASP A 303 -15.87 5.10 -16.14
C ASP A 303 -14.70 4.14 -15.84
N ILE A 304 -14.82 2.88 -16.27
CA ILE A 304 -13.71 1.93 -16.30
C ILE A 304 -13.03 2.01 -17.66
N THR A 305 -11.72 2.26 -17.65
CA THR A 305 -10.87 2.20 -18.83
C THR A 305 -10.65 0.73 -19.20
N PRO A 306 -10.96 0.30 -20.43
CA PRO A 306 -10.66 -1.06 -20.88
C PRO A 306 -9.16 -1.32 -20.84
N SER A 307 -8.76 -2.42 -20.21
CA SER A 307 -7.37 -2.92 -20.18
C SER A 307 -6.91 -3.39 -21.56
#